data_AF-A0AAE0PS68-F1
#
_entry.id   AF-A0AAE0PS68-F1
#
_cell.length_a   1.000
_cell.length_b   1.000
_cell.length_c   1.000
_cell.angle_alpha   90.00
_cell.angle_beta   90.00
_cell.angle_gamma   90.00
#
_symmetry.space_group_name_H-M   'P 1'
#
loop_
_entity.id
_entity.type
_entity.pdbx_description
1 polymer ?
#
loop_
_entity_poly.entity_id
_entity_poly.type
_entity_poly.pdbx_seq_one_letter_code
_entity_poly.pdbx_strand_id
1 'polypeptide(L)'
;MASIVSSLTAENEIKLQKSFSGYVRFHLLYKSSHHGADVDQLLNRFDNHGKYFLMVFLKSGLVRGAFMSKPLKNGMKCTDDEAFMFKINGSGSDLLRTSPTAITVSVDSNSFSFGKGLILKLVNGSWYESFSMDVIHGRRQLEDDAVCVDVELHRVQAINDILPNPWREVVWHDTTRENLRKDFVSYKLVMESLPRVKVLLLGPVGSGKSSFINSVKSAMYKRVVHLPSIGMAVDGFTQKMKTYDIRVNQRGSPSVLSLCDVMALGDDDSTGLSYADALAVIKGHVPEGYKFQKGVTVTDTVSGYIEKPTLKEQIHCVLFVLDASKVTAYPSSLESMLRKLHSTISDLGIPQLVLLTNVDQVCLAVQKDVKDVYSSRPVWEKMQKAATLVGLPLSYVLPVKNYESSLTVDCNTDILLLSAVMSILLAVNDSLEDRHDFPVTLTRVVLKDGVV
;
A
#
# COMPACT_ATOMS: atom_id res chain seq x y z
N MET A 1 8.80 -31.27 6.11
CA MET A 1 9.54 -30.61 7.21
C MET A 1 8.75 -29.37 7.57
N ALA A 2 8.37 -29.20 8.84
CA ALA A 2 7.66 -27.99 9.29
C ALA A 2 8.59 -26.78 9.10
N SER A 3 8.11 -25.72 8.44
CA SER A 3 8.88 -24.48 8.30
C SER A 3 9.05 -23.84 9.67
N ILE A 4 10.28 -23.52 10.06
CA ILE A 4 10.55 -22.78 11.31
C ILE A 4 10.06 -21.34 11.10
N VAL A 5 9.05 -20.93 11.86
CA VAL A 5 8.45 -19.59 11.75
C VAL A 5 8.96 -18.69 12.89
N SER A 6 9.29 -17.45 12.55
CA SER A 6 9.66 -16.40 13.50
C SER A 6 8.52 -16.08 14.45
N SER A 7 8.83 -15.83 15.72
CA SER A 7 7.88 -15.28 16.71
C SER A 7 7.65 -13.77 16.52
N LEU A 8 8.39 -13.12 15.60
CA LEU A 8 8.23 -11.72 15.26
C LEU A 8 6.93 -11.50 14.46
N THR A 9 6.10 -10.55 14.90
CA THR A 9 4.92 -10.12 14.15
C THR A 9 5.31 -9.26 12.96
N ALA A 10 4.50 -9.27 11.89
CA ALA A 10 4.74 -8.45 10.70
C ALA A 10 4.86 -6.94 11.03
N GLU A 11 4.09 -6.46 12.01
CA GLU A 11 4.16 -5.07 12.46
C GLU A 11 5.50 -4.72 13.11
N ASN A 12 6.04 -5.62 13.95
CA ASN A 12 7.32 -5.42 14.62
C ASN A 12 8.50 -5.56 13.64
N GLU A 13 8.37 -6.44 12.66
CA GLU A 13 9.33 -6.56 11.56
C GLU A 13 9.45 -5.24 10.78
N ILE A 14 8.32 -4.63 10.39
CA ILE A 14 8.31 -3.33 9.70
C ILE A 14 8.96 -2.23 10.55
N LYS A 15 8.71 -2.21 11.87
CA LYS A 15 9.35 -1.23 12.77
C LYS A 15 10.87 -1.36 12.80
N LEU A 16 11.37 -2.59 12.88
CA LEU A 16 12.81 -2.85 12.87
C LEU A 16 13.44 -2.51 11.51
N GLN A 17 12.76 -2.80 10.40
CA GLN A 17 13.23 -2.43 9.06
C GLN A 17 13.45 -0.92 8.91
N LYS A 18 12.62 -0.07 9.53
CA LYS A 18 12.79 1.40 9.56
C LYS A 18 14.09 1.86 10.24
N SER A 19 14.79 0.99 10.96
CA SER A 19 16.07 1.31 11.60
C SER A 19 17.24 1.34 10.60
N PHE A 20 17.01 0.89 9.35
CA PHE A 20 18.01 0.83 8.30
C PHE A 20 17.72 1.87 7.20
N SER A 21 18.77 2.35 6.55
CA SER A 21 18.68 3.32 5.45
C SER A 21 18.17 2.73 4.12
N GLY A 22 18.11 1.40 4.01
CA GLY A 22 17.58 0.65 2.87
C GLY A 22 16.83 -0.59 3.36
N TYR A 23 16.11 -1.27 2.46
CA TYR A 23 15.32 -2.43 2.86
C TYR A 23 16.20 -3.61 3.24
N VAL A 24 15.79 -4.24 4.33
CA VAL A 24 16.45 -5.41 4.86
C VAL A 24 15.42 -6.49 5.10
N ARG A 25 15.79 -7.73 4.78
CA ARG A 25 15.01 -8.90 5.16
C ARG A 25 15.68 -9.61 6.32
N PHE A 26 14.86 -10.09 7.24
CA PHE A 26 15.31 -10.91 8.34
C PHE A 26 15.16 -12.38 7.96
N HIS A 27 16.27 -13.10 8.06
CA HIS A 27 16.30 -14.55 7.87
C HIS A 27 16.54 -15.20 9.22
N LEU A 28 15.55 -15.94 9.72
CA LEU A 28 15.67 -16.69 10.97
C LEU A 28 16.76 -17.78 10.81
N LEU A 29 17.83 -17.66 11.59
CA LEU A 29 18.94 -18.61 11.63
C LEU A 29 18.83 -19.57 12.82
N TYR A 30 18.27 -19.09 13.93
CA TYR A 30 18.14 -19.84 15.17
C TYR A 30 16.86 -19.43 15.92
N LYS A 31 16.28 -20.40 16.60
CA LYS A 31 15.09 -20.27 17.46
C LYS A 31 15.23 -21.30 18.57
N SER A 32 15.35 -20.86 19.83
CA SER A 32 15.66 -21.75 20.95
C SER A 32 14.60 -22.82 21.19
N SER A 33 13.33 -22.50 20.96
CA SER A 33 12.21 -23.45 21.07
C SER A 33 12.26 -24.58 20.03
N HIS A 34 12.99 -24.40 18.92
CA HIS A 34 13.16 -25.40 17.87
C HIS A 34 14.54 -26.08 17.91
N HIS A 35 15.59 -25.33 18.18
CA HIS A 35 16.98 -25.81 18.12
C HIS A 35 17.54 -26.26 19.48
N GLY A 36 16.78 -26.05 20.56
CA GLY A 36 17.24 -26.26 21.93
C GLY A 36 17.96 -25.03 22.47
N ALA A 37 17.82 -24.79 23.78
CA ALA A 37 18.50 -23.69 24.47
C ALA A 37 19.96 -24.06 24.75
N ASP A 38 20.85 -23.70 23.82
CA ASP A 38 22.28 -23.99 23.92
C ASP A 38 23.13 -22.88 23.29
N VAL A 39 24.22 -22.49 23.97
CA VAL A 39 25.10 -21.39 23.55
C VAL A 39 25.83 -21.74 22.25
N ASP A 40 26.37 -22.95 22.17
CA ASP A 40 27.16 -23.38 21.01
C ASP A 40 26.26 -23.58 19.79
N GLN A 41 25.04 -24.11 19.95
CA GLN A 41 24.03 -24.18 18.90
C GLN A 41 23.65 -22.80 18.36
N LEU A 42 23.56 -21.77 19.21
CA LEU A 42 23.29 -20.40 18.77
C LEU A 42 24.49 -19.82 18.01
N LEU A 43 25.70 -19.95 18.56
CA LEU A 43 26.94 -19.43 17.99
C LEU A 43 27.27 -20.04 16.63
N ASN A 44 27.02 -21.34 16.45
CA ASN A 44 27.28 -22.05 15.20
C ASN A 44 26.35 -21.63 14.04
N ARG A 45 25.35 -20.77 14.29
CA ARG A 45 24.41 -20.28 13.27
C ARG A 45 24.85 -18.97 12.63
N PHE A 46 25.86 -18.28 13.16
CA PHE A 46 26.42 -17.10 12.51
C PHE A 46 27.18 -17.49 11.24
N ASP A 47 26.83 -16.88 10.10
CA ASP A 47 27.35 -17.26 8.78
C ASP A 47 28.53 -16.40 8.29
N ASN A 48 29.15 -15.62 9.17
CA ASN A 48 30.31 -14.75 8.94
C ASN A 48 30.15 -13.69 7.82
N HIS A 49 28.97 -13.54 7.20
CA HIS A 49 28.73 -12.65 6.05
C HIS A 49 27.55 -11.69 6.25
N GLY A 50 26.93 -11.65 7.44
CA GLY A 50 25.76 -10.82 7.74
C GLY A 50 25.94 -9.77 8.82
N LYS A 51 24.96 -8.86 8.88
CA LYS A 51 24.56 -8.13 10.09
C LYS A 51 23.49 -8.96 10.80
N TYR A 52 23.30 -8.85 12.12
CA TYR A 52 22.41 -9.75 12.86
C TYR A 52 21.54 -9.03 13.89
N PHE A 53 20.36 -9.61 14.12
CA PHE A 53 19.53 -9.32 15.27
C PHE A 53 19.48 -10.54 16.19
N LEU A 54 19.74 -10.31 17.48
CA LEU A 54 19.41 -11.25 18.54
C LEU A 54 18.19 -10.74 19.28
N MET A 55 17.14 -11.54 19.35
CA MET A 55 15.85 -11.18 19.94
C MET A 55 15.46 -12.15 21.04
N VAL A 56 14.87 -11.59 22.09
CA VAL A 56 14.49 -12.27 23.32
C VAL A 56 13.01 -11.99 23.55
N PHE A 57 12.22 -13.05 23.58
CA PHE A 57 10.78 -12.99 23.78
C PHE A 57 10.47 -13.34 25.23
N LEU A 58 9.78 -12.45 25.95
CA LEU A 58 9.43 -12.63 27.35
C LEU A 58 7.95 -12.98 27.51
N LYS A 59 7.59 -13.63 28.62
CA LYS A 59 6.19 -14.00 28.93
C LYS A 59 5.25 -12.80 29.04
N SER A 60 5.79 -11.62 29.34
CA SER A 60 5.04 -10.35 29.38
C SER A 60 4.60 -9.86 28.00
N GLY A 61 5.01 -10.52 26.91
CA GLY A 61 4.83 -10.03 25.54
C GLY A 61 5.86 -8.98 25.14
N LEU A 62 6.82 -8.68 26.03
CA LEU A 62 7.91 -7.76 25.73
C LEU A 62 8.97 -8.46 24.87
N VAL A 63 9.41 -7.78 23.82
CA VAL A 63 10.56 -8.21 23.01
C VAL A 63 11.73 -7.27 23.29
N ARG A 64 12.88 -7.85 23.64
CA ARG A 64 14.15 -7.13 23.76
C ARG A 64 15.12 -7.68 22.74
N GLY A 65 16.02 -6.86 22.24
CA GLY A 65 17.02 -7.35 21.31
C GLY A 65 18.20 -6.43 21.13
N ALA A 66 19.19 -6.96 20.43
CA ALA A 66 20.39 -6.25 20.04
C ALA A 66 20.66 -6.46 18.55
N PHE A 67 21.05 -5.38 17.89
CA PHE A 67 21.65 -5.40 16.57
C PHE A 67 23.17 -5.47 16.69
N MET A 68 23.80 -6.23 15.80
CA MET A 68 25.26 -6.32 15.69
C MET A 68 25.69 -6.40 14.22
N SER A 69 26.81 -5.76 13.90
CA SER A 69 27.42 -5.77 12.57
C SER A 69 28.42 -6.91 12.36
N LYS A 70 28.80 -7.60 13.44
CA LYS A 70 29.82 -8.65 13.44
C LYS A 70 29.25 -9.96 14.00
N PRO A 71 29.70 -11.14 13.50
CA PRO A 71 29.33 -12.43 14.07
C PRO A 71 29.96 -12.63 15.46
N LEU A 72 29.32 -13.45 16.29
CA LEU A 72 29.82 -13.78 17.63
C LEU A 72 30.50 -15.14 17.65
N LYS A 73 31.52 -15.29 18.50
CA LYS A 73 32.24 -16.54 18.76
C LYS A 73 32.42 -16.72 20.27
N ASN A 74 32.58 -17.95 20.70
CA ASN A 74 32.80 -18.26 22.11
C ASN A 74 34.12 -17.62 22.60
N GLY A 75 34.12 -17.05 23.80
CA GLY A 75 35.27 -16.32 24.37
C GLY A 75 35.57 -14.97 23.71
N MET A 76 34.70 -14.48 22.82
CA MET A 76 34.89 -13.20 22.14
C MET A 76 34.51 -12.04 23.06
N LYS A 77 35.37 -11.02 23.08
CA LYS A 77 35.05 -9.70 23.61
C LYS A 77 35.42 -8.65 22.56
N CYS A 78 34.42 -7.97 22.00
CA CYS A 78 34.64 -7.01 20.94
C CYS A 78 33.78 -5.76 21.12
N THR A 79 34.23 -4.67 20.51
CA THR A 79 33.45 -3.44 20.41
C THR A 79 32.84 -3.34 19.01
N ASP A 80 31.55 -3.04 18.96
CA ASP A 80 30.77 -2.86 17.74
C ASP A 80 30.18 -1.45 17.70
N ASP A 81 30.66 -0.65 16.75
CA ASP A 81 30.32 0.77 16.60
C ASP A 81 28.94 0.99 15.95
N GLU A 82 28.40 -0.04 15.28
CA GLU A 82 27.07 0.00 14.68
C GLU A 82 26.01 -0.67 15.57
N ALA A 83 26.43 -1.40 16.59
CA ALA A 83 25.52 -2.10 17.48
C ALA A 83 24.57 -1.14 18.18
N PHE A 84 23.34 -1.60 18.41
CA PHE A 84 22.35 -0.89 19.22
C PHE A 84 21.42 -1.89 19.89
N MET A 85 20.90 -1.52 21.05
CA MET A 85 19.87 -2.29 21.73
C MET A 85 18.51 -1.67 21.48
N PHE A 86 17.47 -2.51 21.48
CA PHE A 86 16.10 -2.07 21.31
C PHE A 86 15.11 -2.83 22.18
N LYS A 87 13.97 -2.18 22.43
CA LYS A 87 12.83 -2.74 23.17
C LYS A 87 11.55 -2.48 22.38
N ILE A 88 10.70 -3.50 22.28
CA ILE A 88 9.37 -3.44 21.66
C ILE A 88 8.33 -3.85 22.70
N ASN A 89 7.42 -2.93 23.03
CA ASN A 89 6.30 -3.22 23.93
C ASN A 89 5.21 -4.04 23.22
N GLY A 90 4.62 -5.00 23.95
CA GLY A 90 3.59 -5.90 23.42
C GLY A 90 2.30 -5.22 22.93
N SER A 91 2.06 -3.96 23.31
CA SER A 91 0.94 -3.14 22.83
C SER A 91 1.23 -2.38 21.52
N GLY A 92 2.40 -2.56 20.92
CA GLY A 92 2.73 -2.02 19.61
C GLY A 92 3.05 -0.53 19.54
N SER A 93 3.10 0.23 20.65
CA SER A 93 3.21 1.70 20.52
C SER A 93 4.64 2.22 20.24
N ASP A 94 5.72 1.64 20.77
CA ASP A 94 7.05 2.28 20.67
C ASP A 94 8.22 1.29 20.52
N LEU A 95 9.10 1.56 19.54
CA LEU A 95 10.46 1.00 19.43
C LEU A 95 11.42 1.97 20.09
N LEU A 96 11.98 1.60 21.24
CA LEU A 96 13.01 2.42 21.90
C LEU A 96 14.39 1.90 21.59
N ARG A 97 15.31 2.78 21.21
CA ARG A 97 16.68 2.47 20.78
C ARG A 97 17.70 3.19 21.67
N THR A 98 18.81 2.54 21.99
CA THR A 98 19.98 3.23 22.55
C THR A 98 20.65 4.12 21.52
N SER A 99 21.16 5.29 21.93
CA SER A 99 21.98 6.13 21.07
C SER A 99 23.15 5.33 20.47
N PRO A 100 23.59 5.63 19.23
CA PRO A 100 24.72 4.95 18.60
C PRO A 100 26.01 5.28 19.35
N THR A 101 26.38 4.41 20.28
CA THR A 101 27.67 4.39 20.94
C THR A 101 28.21 2.97 20.83
N ALA A 102 29.53 2.85 20.80
CA ALA A 102 30.17 1.56 20.65
C ALA A 102 29.78 0.63 21.81
N ILE A 103 29.13 -0.50 21.51
CA ILE A 103 28.70 -1.47 22.51
C ILE A 103 29.73 -2.58 22.58
N THR A 104 30.20 -2.89 23.80
CA THR A 104 31.03 -4.07 24.06
C THR A 104 30.13 -5.30 24.10
N VAL A 105 30.37 -6.26 23.21
CA VAL A 105 29.73 -7.57 23.23
C VAL A 105 30.69 -8.58 23.85
N SER A 106 30.22 -9.37 24.81
CA SER A 106 30.99 -10.48 25.39
C SER A 106 30.22 -11.78 25.33
N VAL A 107 30.93 -12.87 25.05
CA VAL A 107 30.39 -14.23 25.04
C VAL A 107 31.24 -15.11 25.94
N ASP A 108 30.60 -15.68 26.96
CA ASP A 108 31.16 -16.67 27.87
C ASP A 108 30.45 -18.02 27.64
N SER A 109 30.91 -19.08 28.33
CA SER A 109 30.42 -20.45 28.11
C SER A 109 28.89 -20.59 28.27
N ASN A 110 28.29 -19.80 29.17
CA ASN A 110 26.87 -19.87 29.50
C ASN A 110 26.17 -18.51 29.42
N SER A 111 26.81 -17.47 28.85
CA SER A 111 26.19 -16.14 28.81
C SER A 111 26.64 -15.25 27.66
N PHE A 112 25.73 -14.36 27.25
CA PHE A 112 25.95 -13.31 26.28
C PHE A 112 25.68 -11.96 26.93
N SER A 113 26.54 -10.96 26.72
CA SER A 113 26.27 -9.60 27.14
C SER A 113 26.43 -8.62 25.98
N PHE A 114 25.50 -7.68 25.88
CA PHE A 114 25.56 -6.50 25.01
C PHE A 114 25.63 -5.27 25.92
N GLY A 115 26.86 -4.83 26.18
CA GLY A 115 27.16 -3.81 27.16
C GLY A 115 26.58 -4.17 28.54
N LYS A 116 25.89 -3.22 29.16
CA LYS A 116 25.19 -3.43 30.44
C LYS A 116 23.66 -3.53 30.28
N GLY A 117 23.17 -3.45 29.03
CA GLY A 117 21.74 -3.28 28.73
C GLY A 117 21.01 -4.56 28.35
N LEU A 118 21.71 -5.62 27.91
CA LEU A 118 21.11 -6.92 27.65
C LEU A 118 22.11 -8.03 28.01
N ILE A 119 21.77 -8.87 28.99
CA ILE A 119 22.61 -10.00 29.40
C ILE A 119 21.75 -11.26 29.40
N LEU A 120 22.09 -12.23 28.56
CA LEU A 120 21.45 -13.54 28.53
C LEU A 120 22.31 -14.57 29.24
N LYS A 121 21.70 -15.39 30.08
CA LYS A 121 22.33 -16.49 30.80
C LYS A 121 21.59 -17.78 30.53
N LEU A 122 22.32 -18.87 30.34
CA LEU A 122 21.77 -20.21 30.23
C LEU A 122 21.88 -20.90 31.59
N VAL A 123 20.73 -21.20 32.21
CA VAL A 123 20.66 -21.89 33.51
C VAL A 123 19.74 -23.09 33.35
N ASN A 124 20.27 -24.30 33.63
CA ASN A 124 19.52 -25.56 33.57
C ASN A 124 18.73 -25.77 32.26
N GLY A 125 19.31 -25.39 31.11
CA GLY A 125 18.67 -25.54 29.80
C GLY A 125 17.58 -24.51 29.51
N SER A 126 17.51 -23.41 30.25
CA SER A 126 16.58 -22.30 30.02
C SER A 126 17.33 -20.98 29.92
N TRP A 127 16.91 -20.13 28.97
CA TRP A 127 17.44 -18.79 28.81
C TRP A 127 16.82 -17.84 29.82
N TYR A 128 17.67 -17.10 30.52
CA TYR A 128 17.31 -16.04 31.44
C TYR A 128 17.88 -14.72 30.92
N GLU A 129 17.05 -13.70 30.91
CA GLU A 129 17.47 -12.34 30.61
C GLU A 129 17.67 -11.60 31.93
N SER A 130 18.87 -11.06 32.10
CA SER A 130 19.28 -10.27 33.26
C SER A 130 19.65 -8.87 32.79
N PHE A 131 19.27 -7.88 33.57
CA PHE A 131 19.35 -6.48 33.17
C PHE A 131 20.17 -5.69 34.19
N SER A 132 21.24 -5.02 33.75
CA SER A 132 22.16 -4.32 34.67
C SER A 132 22.08 -2.79 34.60
N MET A 133 21.44 -2.17 33.62
CA MET A 133 21.27 -0.71 33.59
C MET A 133 20.29 -0.32 32.48
N ASP A 134 19.28 0.50 32.80
CA ASP A 134 18.44 1.12 31.80
C ASP A 134 19.18 2.26 31.11
N VAL A 135 20.02 1.91 30.14
CA VAL A 135 20.66 2.90 29.24
C VAL A 135 19.61 3.60 28.37
N ILE A 136 18.39 3.06 28.26
CA ILE A 136 17.31 3.59 27.43
C ILE A 136 16.50 4.66 28.18
N HIS A 137 16.30 4.56 29.51
CA HIS A 137 15.56 5.56 30.31
C HIS A 137 16.38 6.22 31.44
N GLY A 138 17.65 5.87 31.64
CA GLY A 138 18.52 6.47 32.65
C GLY A 138 18.13 6.17 34.12
N ARG A 139 17.22 5.22 34.40
CA ARG A 139 16.84 4.82 35.77
C ARG A 139 17.50 3.51 36.19
N ARG A 140 17.87 3.43 37.48
CA ARG A 140 18.22 2.17 38.15
C ARG A 140 16.94 1.41 38.49
N GLN A 141 16.76 0.23 37.90
CA GLN A 141 15.81 -0.76 38.39
C GLN A 141 16.50 -2.12 38.28
N LEU A 142 16.78 -2.75 39.42
CA LEU A 142 17.11 -4.18 39.47
C LEU A 142 15.78 -4.92 39.39
N GLU A 143 15.54 -5.63 38.30
CA GLU A 143 14.48 -6.65 38.23
C GLU A 143 15.15 -8.03 38.33
N ASP A 144 14.41 -9.01 38.88
CA ASP A 144 14.85 -10.41 38.92
C ASP A 144 15.02 -10.96 37.50
N ASP A 145 15.94 -11.93 37.34
CA ASP A 145 16.22 -12.58 36.07
C ASP A 145 14.92 -13.14 35.45
N ALA A 146 14.56 -12.65 34.26
CA ALA A 146 13.31 -13.01 33.58
C ALA A 146 13.51 -14.23 32.68
N VAL A 147 12.64 -15.24 32.83
CA VAL A 147 12.65 -16.43 31.97
C VAL A 147 12.24 -16.05 30.54
N CYS A 148 13.07 -16.41 29.57
CA CYS A 148 12.77 -16.22 28.15
C CYS A 148 11.80 -17.30 27.65
N VAL A 149 10.80 -16.88 26.88
CA VAL A 149 9.94 -17.78 26.11
C VAL A 149 10.69 -18.33 24.90
N ASP A 150 11.42 -17.45 24.21
CA ASP A 150 12.24 -17.84 23.07
C ASP A 150 13.41 -16.87 22.87
N VAL A 151 14.48 -17.36 22.26
CA VAL A 151 15.61 -16.58 21.78
C VAL A 151 15.78 -16.86 20.29
N GLU A 152 15.78 -15.81 19.48
CA GLU A 152 15.90 -15.90 18.03
C GLU A 152 17.11 -15.13 17.51
N LEU A 153 17.83 -15.73 16.57
CA LEU A 153 18.88 -15.07 15.80
C LEU A 153 18.39 -14.88 14.37
N HIS A 154 18.48 -13.65 13.88
CA HIS A 154 18.11 -13.29 12.52
C HIS A 154 19.27 -12.66 11.78
N ARG A 155 19.53 -13.12 10.55
CA ARG A 155 20.42 -12.42 9.61
C ARG A 155 19.69 -11.24 9.01
N VAL A 156 20.32 -10.08 9.02
CA VAL A 156 19.89 -8.88 8.33
C VAL A 156 20.55 -8.87 6.96
N GLN A 157 19.76 -9.13 5.91
CA GLN A 157 20.22 -9.10 4.54
C GLN A 157 19.71 -7.82 3.88
N ALA A 158 20.63 -6.96 3.43
CA ALA A 158 20.28 -5.86 2.54
C ALA A 158 19.74 -6.43 1.23
N ILE A 159 18.55 -6.02 0.85
CA ILE A 159 17.96 -6.35 -0.44
C ILE A 159 18.09 -5.11 -1.31
N ASN A 160 18.63 -5.26 -2.52
CA ASN A 160 18.49 -4.20 -3.52
C ASN A 160 17.00 -4.05 -3.84
N ASP A 161 16.40 -3.01 -3.28
CA ASP A 161 15.00 -2.63 -3.45
C ASP A 161 14.62 -2.41 -4.90
N ILE A 162 15.60 -2.02 -5.70
CA ILE A 162 15.44 -1.63 -7.07
C ILE A 162 15.91 -2.77 -7.96
N LEU A 163 14.99 -3.27 -8.77
CA LEU A 163 15.27 -4.19 -9.86
C LEU A 163 16.17 -3.49 -10.89
N PRO A 164 17.12 -4.22 -11.50
CA PRO A 164 17.98 -3.65 -12.54
C PRO A 164 17.20 -3.05 -13.72
N ASN A 165 16.07 -3.67 -14.06
CA ASN A 165 15.17 -3.21 -15.10
C ASN A 165 13.77 -3.01 -14.50
N PRO A 166 13.06 -1.93 -14.84
CA PRO A 166 11.69 -1.73 -14.41
C PRO A 166 10.76 -2.76 -15.08
N TRP A 167 9.70 -3.19 -14.39
CA TRP A 167 8.70 -4.09 -15.00
C TRP A 167 7.67 -3.36 -15.87
N ARG A 168 7.64 -2.03 -15.83
CA ARG A 168 6.95 -1.15 -16.78
C ARG A 168 7.79 0.08 -17.05
N GLU A 169 7.92 0.42 -18.32
CA GLU A 169 8.67 1.60 -18.73
C GLU A 169 7.83 2.86 -18.57
N VAL A 170 8.43 3.91 -18.02
CA VAL A 170 7.84 5.24 -17.93
C VAL A 170 8.91 6.28 -18.25
N VAL A 171 8.53 7.25 -19.09
CA VAL A 171 9.39 8.37 -19.45
C VAL A 171 9.15 9.52 -18.48
N TRP A 172 10.14 9.82 -17.64
CA TRP A 172 10.03 10.78 -16.53
C TRP A 172 10.54 12.18 -16.90
N HIS A 173 9.87 12.84 -17.86
CA HIS A 173 10.23 14.17 -18.34
C HIS A 173 9.05 15.15 -18.32
N ASP A 174 9.33 16.44 -18.12
CA ASP A 174 8.30 17.50 -18.19
C ASP A 174 7.53 17.48 -19.53
N THR A 175 8.20 17.17 -20.63
CA THR A 175 7.56 17.02 -21.95
C THR A 175 6.53 15.89 -21.95
N THR A 176 6.81 14.77 -21.27
CA THR A 176 5.86 13.66 -21.13
C THR A 176 4.66 14.07 -20.30
N ARG A 177 4.88 14.78 -19.17
CA ARG A 177 3.79 15.35 -18.35
C ARG A 177 2.89 16.27 -19.17
N GLU A 178 3.47 17.19 -19.93
CA GLU A 178 2.68 18.14 -20.72
C GLU A 178 1.97 17.47 -21.90
N ASN A 179 2.56 16.44 -22.51
CA ASN A 179 1.91 15.65 -23.56
C ASN A 179 0.71 14.88 -23.00
N LEU A 180 0.88 14.12 -21.91
CA LEU A 180 -0.22 13.41 -21.24
C LEU A 180 -1.37 14.36 -20.88
N ARG A 181 -1.04 15.56 -20.42
CA ARG A 181 -2.03 16.59 -20.12
C ARG A 181 -2.76 17.08 -21.38
N LYS A 182 -2.03 17.35 -22.47
CA LYS A 182 -2.64 17.75 -23.76
C LYS A 182 -3.52 16.64 -24.33
N ASP A 183 -3.06 15.40 -24.28
CA ASP A 183 -3.80 14.23 -24.74
C ASP A 183 -5.09 14.08 -23.94
N PHE A 184 -5.03 14.18 -22.61
CA PHE A 184 -6.24 14.14 -21.78
C PHE A 184 -7.22 15.29 -22.08
N VAL A 185 -6.73 16.51 -22.29
CA VAL A 185 -7.57 17.68 -22.59
C VAL A 185 -8.23 17.58 -23.95
N SER A 186 -7.54 17.00 -24.93
CA SER A 186 -8.01 16.85 -26.31
C SER A 186 -8.72 15.52 -26.57
N TYR A 187 -8.77 14.64 -25.56
CA TYR A 187 -9.36 13.32 -25.67
C TYR A 187 -10.83 13.40 -26.08
N LYS A 188 -11.20 12.59 -27.07
CA LYS A 188 -12.57 12.44 -27.54
C LYS A 188 -13.01 11.00 -27.37
N LEU A 189 -14.21 10.81 -26.83
CA LEU A 189 -14.84 9.50 -26.74
C LEU A 189 -15.31 9.08 -28.13
N VAL A 190 -15.23 7.79 -28.44
CA VAL A 190 -15.74 7.26 -29.71
C VAL A 190 -17.25 7.44 -29.84
N MET A 191 -17.98 7.38 -28.73
CA MET A 191 -19.41 7.67 -28.70
C MET A 191 -19.69 9.17 -28.56
N GLU A 192 -20.00 9.84 -29.67
CA GLU A 192 -20.30 11.28 -29.69
C GLU A 192 -21.54 11.67 -28.85
N SER A 193 -22.51 10.77 -28.71
CA SER A 193 -23.72 11.00 -27.89
C SER A 193 -23.45 11.03 -26.39
N LEU A 194 -22.28 10.55 -25.96
CA LEU A 194 -21.85 10.53 -24.58
C LEU A 194 -20.77 11.60 -24.37
N PRO A 195 -21.13 12.82 -23.94
CA PRO A 195 -20.16 13.91 -23.81
C PRO A 195 -19.16 13.69 -22.67
N ARG A 196 -19.49 12.81 -21.70
CA ARG A 196 -18.65 12.49 -20.56
C ARG A 196 -18.87 11.09 -20.03
N VAL A 197 -17.81 10.52 -19.49
CA VAL A 197 -17.81 9.25 -18.78
C VAL A 197 -17.72 9.47 -17.27
N LYS A 198 -18.48 8.69 -16.52
CA LYS A 198 -18.47 8.65 -15.06
C LYS A 198 -17.69 7.43 -14.59
N VAL A 199 -16.69 7.67 -13.76
CA VAL A 199 -15.82 6.63 -13.20
C VAL A 199 -16.02 6.57 -11.71
N LEU A 200 -16.45 5.42 -11.19
CA LEU A 200 -16.75 5.22 -9.77
C LEU A 200 -15.52 4.74 -9.00
N LEU A 201 -15.25 5.35 -7.85
CA LEU A 201 -14.17 4.94 -6.95
C LEU A 201 -14.76 4.10 -5.81
N LEU A 202 -14.42 2.81 -5.76
CA LEU A 202 -14.82 1.89 -4.69
C LEU A 202 -13.61 1.42 -3.90
N GLY A 203 -13.71 1.35 -2.58
CA GLY A 203 -12.61 0.89 -1.74
C GLY A 203 -12.85 1.17 -0.25
N PRO A 204 -12.05 0.56 0.64
CA PRO A 204 -12.23 0.67 2.08
C PRO A 204 -11.94 2.09 2.60
N VAL A 205 -12.22 2.31 3.88
CA VAL A 205 -11.92 3.58 4.55
C VAL A 205 -10.42 3.85 4.49
N GLY A 206 -10.04 5.09 4.17
CA GLY A 206 -8.63 5.48 4.10
C GLY A 206 -7.86 4.91 2.91
N SER A 207 -8.51 4.33 1.90
CA SER A 207 -7.82 3.84 0.69
C SER A 207 -7.35 4.95 -0.27
N GLY A 208 -7.70 6.21 -0.01
CA GLY A 208 -7.25 7.35 -0.82
C GLY A 208 -8.16 7.73 -1.99
N LYS A 209 -9.44 7.31 -2.00
CA LYS A 209 -10.42 7.68 -3.05
C LYS A 209 -10.52 9.19 -3.27
N SER A 210 -10.90 9.94 -2.24
CA SER A 210 -11.04 11.39 -2.30
C SER A 210 -9.69 12.09 -2.53
N SER A 211 -8.60 11.53 -1.99
CA SER A 211 -7.24 12.03 -2.21
C SER A 211 -6.80 11.91 -3.67
N PHE A 212 -7.16 10.82 -4.36
CA PHE A 212 -6.87 10.65 -5.77
C PHE A 212 -7.59 11.70 -6.62
N ILE A 213 -8.87 11.96 -6.35
CA ILE A 213 -9.65 12.99 -7.06
C ILE A 213 -8.98 14.38 -6.91
N ASN A 214 -8.55 14.72 -5.69
CA ASN A 214 -7.81 15.96 -5.46
C ASN A 214 -6.47 15.97 -6.17
N SER A 215 -5.79 14.82 -6.24
CA SER A 215 -4.48 14.71 -6.88
C SER A 215 -4.56 14.89 -8.39
N VAL A 216 -5.55 14.26 -9.04
CA VAL A 216 -5.84 14.47 -10.48
C VAL A 216 -6.18 15.94 -10.75
N LYS A 217 -7.01 16.57 -9.91
CA LYS A 217 -7.29 18.01 -10.03
C LYS A 217 -6.05 18.87 -9.82
N SER A 218 -5.15 18.47 -8.94
CA SER A 218 -3.92 19.20 -8.66
C SER A 218 -2.97 19.16 -9.86
N ALA A 219 -2.76 17.97 -10.44
CA ALA A 219 -2.02 17.80 -11.70
C ALA A 219 -2.63 18.66 -12.83
N MET A 220 -3.96 18.65 -12.94
CA MET A 220 -4.67 19.48 -13.92
C MET A 220 -4.65 20.96 -13.61
N TYR A 221 -4.55 21.42 -12.37
CA TYR A 221 -4.49 22.86 -12.08
C TYR A 221 -3.06 23.39 -11.88
N LYS A 222 -2.05 22.51 -12.01
CA LYS A 222 -0.64 22.80 -11.75
C LYS A 222 -0.38 23.40 -10.36
N ARG A 223 -1.24 23.06 -9.40
CA ARG A 223 -1.16 23.49 -8.00
C ARG A 223 -1.92 22.52 -7.13
N VAL A 224 -1.56 22.42 -5.86
CA VAL A 224 -2.27 21.58 -4.91
C VAL A 224 -3.69 22.13 -4.68
N VAL A 225 -4.67 21.23 -4.70
CA VAL A 225 -6.09 21.53 -4.51
C VAL A 225 -6.55 20.97 -3.17
N HIS A 226 -6.98 21.86 -2.28
CA HIS A 226 -7.57 21.51 -1.00
C HIS A 226 -9.10 21.49 -1.10
N LEU A 227 -9.68 20.33 -1.46
CA LEU A 227 -11.13 20.16 -1.38
C LEU A 227 -11.54 19.69 0.03
N PRO A 228 -12.69 20.13 0.55
CA PRO A 228 -13.14 19.88 1.92
C PRO A 228 -13.49 18.41 2.23
N SER A 229 -13.34 17.48 1.27
CA SER A 229 -13.71 16.07 1.38
C SER A 229 -12.55 15.14 1.78
N ILE A 230 -11.45 15.67 2.33
CA ILE A 230 -10.32 14.89 2.84
C ILE A 230 -10.25 15.04 4.36
N GLY A 231 -10.31 13.91 5.07
CA GLY A 231 -10.10 13.85 6.52
C GLY A 231 -9.89 12.42 7.00
N MET A 232 -9.06 12.24 8.03
CA MET A 232 -8.89 10.98 8.75
C MET A 232 -9.95 10.85 9.84
N ALA A 233 -11.16 10.46 9.47
CA ALA A 233 -12.20 10.07 10.42
C ALA A 233 -12.29 8.54 10.49
N VAL A 234 -12.41 7.99 11.70
CA VAL A 234 -12.53 6.54 11.94
C VAL A 234 -13.69 5.93 11.15
N ASP A 235 -14.78 6.68 10.97
CA ASP A 235 -15.98 6.27 10.23
C ASP A 235 -16.02 6.69 8.75
N GLY A 236 -14.94 7.29 8.24
CA GLY A 236 -14.89 7.83 6.87
C GLY A 236 -15.58 9.19 6.71
N PHE A 237 -14.94 10.11 5.98
CA PHE A 237 -15.42 11.47 5.80
C PHE A 237 -16.49 11.59 4.69
N THR A 238 -16.36 10.80 3.63
CA THR A 238 -17.33 10.80 2.52
C THR A 238 -18.55 9.98 2.92
N GLN A 239 -19.65 10.66 3.20
CA GLN A 239 -20.95 10.06 3.53
C GLN A 239 -21.97 10.25 2.39
N LYS A 240 -21.61 11.00 1.34
CA LYS A 240 -22.50 11.33 0.23
C LYS A 240 -21.91 10.87 -1.10
N MET A 241 -22.76 10.44 -2.02
CA MET A 241 -22.39 10.30 -3.43
C MET A 241 -22.10 11.69 -4.00
N LYS A 242 -20.91 11.86 -4.58
CA LYS A 242 -20.52 13.12 -5.19
C LYS A 242 -19.73 12.93 -6.47
N THR A 243 -20.16 13.61 -7.53
CA THR A 243 -19.51 13.59 -8.82
C THR A 243 -18.61 14.81 -8.99
N TYR A 244 -17.36 14.57 -9.39
CA TYR A 244 -16.35 15.59 -9.58
C TYR A 244 -15.92 15.64 -11.04
N ASP A 245 -16.39 16.66 -11.74
CA ASP A 245 -15.91 16.97 -13.07
C ASP A 245 -14.44 17.40 -13.03
N ILE A 246 -13.61 16.74 -13.85
CA ILE A 246 -12.23 17.14 -14.06
C ILE A 246 -12.22 18.21 -15.16
N ARG A 247 -11.60 19.36 -14.89
CA ARG A 247 -11.55 20.50 -15.81
C ARG A 247 -10.14 20.70 -16.37
N VAL A 248 -10.06 21.26 -17.59
CA VAL A 248 -8.81 21.54 -18.30
C VAL A 248 -7.87 22.44 -17.49
N ASN A 249 -8.45 23.44 -16.81
CA ASN A 249 -7.80 24.35 -15.88
C ASN A 249 -8.84 24.88 -14.89
N GLN A 250 -8.41 25.62 -13.86
CA GLN A 250 -9.33 26.22 -12.91
C GLN A 250 -10.28 27.18 -13.64
N ARG A 251 -11.60 26.97 -13.49
CA ARG A 251 -12.68 27.66 -14.25
C ARG A 251 -12.75 27.35 -15.75
N GLY A 252 -11.95 26.42 -16.27
CA GLY A 252 -12.02 25.97 -17.66
C GLY A 252 -13.24 25.13 -18.01
N SER A 253 -13.29 24.76 -19.28
CA SER A 253 -14.23 23.74 -19.76
C SER A 253 -13.97 22.40 -19.05
N PRO A 254 -15.03 21.65 -18.76
CA PRO A 254 -14.90 20.28 -18.28
C PRO A 254 -14.27 19.38 -19.37
N SER A 255 -13.44 18.44 -18.92
CA SER A 255 -12.96 17.33 -19.75
C SER A 255 -14.08 16.29 -19.96
N VAL A 256 -13.75 15.22 -20.70
CA VAL A 256 -14.62 14.04 -20.87
C VAL A 256 -14.78 13.21 -19.60
N LEU A 257 -14.02 13.48 -18.53
CA LEU A 257 -13.97 12.64 -17.33
C LEU A 257 -14.65 13.28 -16.11
N SER A 258 -15.52 12.51 -15.47
CA SER A 258 -16.06 12.77 -14.14
C SER A 258 -15.73 11.62 -13.18
N LEU A 259 -15.22 11.95 -11.99
CA LEU A 259 -14.89 10.97 -10.95
C LEU A 259 -15.98 10.97 -9.87
N CYS A 260 -16.58 9.83 -9.57
CA CYS A 260 -17.64 9.68 -8.59
C CYS A 260 -17.05 9.11 -7.29
N ASP A 261 -17.13 9.90 -6.22
CA ASP A 261 -16.75 9.50 -4.86
C ASP A 261 -17.99 9.07 -4.08
N VAL A 262 -17.87 8.00 -3.32
CA VAL A 262 -18.95 7.44 -2.50
C VAL A 262 -18.42 7.06 -1.12
N MET A 263 -19.34 6.69 -0.23
CA MET A 263 -18.97 6.12 1.06
C MET A 263 -18.06 4.91 0.88
N ALA A 264 -17.12 4.72 1.80
CA ALA A 264 -16.21 3.59 1.76
C ALA A 264 -16.97 2.26 1.81
N LEU A 265 -16.42 1.25 1.13
CA LEU A 265 -16.91 -0.12 1.26
C LEU A 265 -16.76 -0.57 2.72
N GLY A 266 -17.81 -1.20 3.24
CA GLY A 266 -17.76 -1.87 4.53
C GLY A 266 -17.05 -3.21 4.42
N ASP A 267 -16.52 -3.69 5.55
CA ASP A 267 -16.04 -5.07 5.66
C ASP A 267 -17.22 -6.06 5.72
N ASP A 268 -18.43 -5.55 6.01
CA ASP A 268 -19.73 -6.21 5.96
C ASP A 268 -20.85 -5.19 5.60
N ASP A 269 -22.09 -5.66 5.46
CA ASP A 269 -23.24 -4.81 5.11
C ASP A 269 -23.63 -3.78 6.20
N SER A 270 -23.04 -3.86 7.39
CA SER A 270 -23.34 -2.98 8.54
C SER A 270 -22.31 -1.88 8.77
N THR A 271 -21.13 -2.00 8.18
CA THR A 271 -19.96 -1.14 8.50
C THR A 271 -19.72 -0.02 7.48
N GLY A 272 -20.25 -0.14 6.27
CA GLY A 272 -20.06 0.85 5.21
C GLY A 272 -21.08 0.72 4.07
N LEU A 273 -20.66 1.08 2.86
CA LEU A 273 -21.45 0.92 1.65
C LEU A 273 -21.68 -0.59 1.39
N SER A 274 -22.94 -1.01 1.36
CA SER A 274 -23.28 -2.41 1.11
C SER A 274 -23.08 -2.79 -0.35
N TYR A 275 -23.05 -4.10 -0.63
CA TYR A 275 -23.01 -4.60 -2.02
C TYR A 275 -24.21 -4.10 -2.85
N ALA A 276 -25.41 -4.04 -2.24
CA ALA A 276 -26.62 -3.58 -2.92
C ALA A 276 -26.53 -2.08 -3.27
N ASP A 277 -26.01 -1.26 -2.35
CA ASP A 277 -25.83 0.17 -2.58
C ASP A 277 -24.82 0.44 -3.69
N ALA A 278 -23.68 -0.26 -3.66
CA ALA A 278 -22.67 -0.15 -4.71
C ALA A 278 -23.27 -0.48 -6.08
N LEU A 279 -24.08 -1.55 -6.18
CA LEU A 279 -24.75 -1.93 -7.42
C LEU A 279 -25.78 -0.89 -7.88
N ALA A 280 -26.55 -0.31 -6.95
CA ALA A 280 -27.48 0.77 -7.26
C ALA A 280 -26.75 2.00 -7.82
N VAL A 281 -25.59 2.35 -7.26
CA VAL A 281 -24.74 3.45 -7.78
C VAL A 281 -24.20 3.10 -9.17
N ILE A 282 -23.65 1.89 -9.36
CA ILE A 282 -23.08 1.45 -10.65
C ILE A 282 -24.13 1.54 -11.76
N LYS A 283 -25.36 1.11 -11.48
CA LYS A 283 -26.49 1.16 -12.42
C LYS A 283 -27.07 2.57 -12.63
N GLY A 284 -26.62 3.57 -11.87
CA GLY A 284 -27.06 4.96 -12.01
C GLY A 284 -28.39 5.28 -11.34
N HIS A 285 -28.86 4.45 -10.40
CA HIS A 285 -30.13 4.67 -9.70
C HIS A 285 -30.04 5.71 -8.58
N VAL A 286 -28.84 5.94 -8.05
CA VAL A 286 -28.62 6.80 -6.89
C VAL A 286 -28.43 8.26 -7.33
N PRO A 287 -29.21 9.22 -6.78
CA PRO A 287 -29.08 10.62 -7.15
C PRO A 287 -27.83 11.29 -6.59
N GLU A 288 -27.34 12.32 -7.29
CA GLU A 288 -26.22 13.14 -6.85
C GLU A 288 -26.51 13.76 -5.47
N GLY A 289 -25.53 13.70 -4.55
CA GLY A 289 -25.65 14.24 -3.21
C GLY A 289 -26.41 13.35 -2.21
N TYR A 290 -26.88 12.16 -2.63
CA TYR A 290 -27.48 11.18 -1.74
C TYR A 290 -26.53 10.83 -0.58
N LYS A 291 -27.05 10.81 0.65
CA LYS A 291 -26.30 10.48 1.86
C LYS A 291 -26.57 9.03 2.26
N PHE A 292 -25.54 8.19 2.19
CA PHE A 292 -25.64 6.79 2.60
C PHE A 292 -25.82 6.66 4.11
N GLN A 293 -26.53 5.62 4.53
CA GLN A 293 -26.76 5.29 5.93
C GLN A 293 -26.33 3.84 6.16
N LYS A 294 -25.52 3.61 7.20
CA LYS A 294 -25.03 2.26 7.54
C LYS A 294 -26.22 1.35 7.87
N GLY A 295 -26.22 0.14 7.31
CA GLY A 295 -27.27 -0.86 7.53
C GLY A 295 -28.61 -0.58 6.83
N VAL A 296 -28.71 0.47 6.00
CA VAL A 296 -29.92 0.78 5.22
C VAL A 296 -29.56 0.79 3.74
N THR A 297 -30.11 -0.15 3.00
CA THR A 297 -29.89 -0.27 1.55
C THR A 297 -30.69 0.75 0.77
N VAL A 298 -30.13 1.26 -0.33
CA VAL A 298 -30.81 2.14 -1.26
C VAL A 298 -31.90 1.39 -2.02
N THR A 299 -33.12 1.90 -1.93
CA THR A 299 -34.31 1.39 -2.61
C THR A 299 -34.98 2.51 -3.42
N ASP A 300 -35.97 2.14 -4.23
CA ASP A 300 -36.82 3.05 -5.00
C ASP A 300 -37.62 4.06 -4.16
N THR A 301 -37.79 3.80 -2.87
CA THR A 301 -38.44 4.71 -1.93
C THR A 301 -37.57 5.92 -1.54
N VAL A 302 -36.29 5.94 -1.93
CA VAL A 302 -35.40 7.08 -1.67
C VAL A 302 -35.81 8.28 -2.52
N SER A 303 -35.88 9.46 -1.89
CA SER A 303 -36.16 10.71 -2.61
C SER A 303 -35.13 10.97 -3.72
N GLY A 304 -35.63 11.13 -4.95
CA GLY A 304 -34.81 11.35 -6.14
C GLY A 304 -34.22 10.08 -6.76
N TYR A 305 -34.64 8.88 -6.32
CA TYR A 305 -34.23 7.62 -6.96
C TYR A 305 -34.57 7.63 -8.46
N ILE A 306 -33.61 7.20 -9.26
CA ILE A 306 -33.72 7.21 -10.72
C ILE A 306 -34.15 5.82 -11.17
N GLU A 307 -35.45 5.62 -11.38
CA GLU A 307 -36.02 4.31 -11.71
C GLU A 307 -35.45 3.73 -13.02
N LYS A 308 -35.27 4.58 -14.04
CA LYS A 308 -34.74 4.19 -15.36
C LYS A 308 -33.56 5.09 -15.76
N PRO A 309 -32.36 4.80 -15.25
CA PRO A 309 -31.16 5.60 -15.54
C PRO A 309 -30.82 5.57 -17.03
N THR A 310 -30.58 6.74 -17.62
CA THR A 310 -30.02 6.80 -18.98
C THR A 310 -28.52 6.54 -18.94
N LEU A 311 -27.87 6.41 -20.10
CA LEU A 311 -26.42 6.27 -20.18
C LEU A 311 -25.67 7.40 -19.44
N LYS A 312 -26.23 8.60 -19.36
CA LYS A 312 -25.61 9.74 -18.65
C LYS A 312 -25.59 9.55 -17.13
N GLU A 313 -26.53 8.80 -16.58
CA GLU A 313 -26.61 8.52 -15.15
C GLU A 313 -25.73 7.33 -14.74
N GLN A 314 -25.50 6.38 -15.65
CA GLN A 314 -24.75 5.15 -15.42
C GLN A 314 -23.24 5.37 -15.21
N ILE A 315 -22.61 4.42 -14.51
CA ILE A 315 -21.15 4.36 -14.37
C ILE A 315 -20.55 3.64 -15.58
N HIS A 316 -19.46 4.19 -16.10
CA HIS A 316 -18.80 3.73 -17.32
C HIS A 316 -17.50 2.98 -17.04
N CYS A 317 -16.92 3.13 -15.84
CA CYS A 317 -15.78 2.35 -15.36
C CYS A 317 -15.77 2.34 -13.83
N VAL A 318 -15.29 1.26 -13.23
CA VAL A 318 -15.11 1.13 -11.78
C VAL A 318 -13.63 1.01 -11.43
N LEU A 319 -13.18 1.82 -10.48
CA LEU A 319 -11.84 1.72 -9.89
C LEU A 319 -11.91 1.14 -8.49
N PHE A 320 -11.28 0.00 -8.29
CA PHE A 320 -11.01 -0.52 -6.96
C PHE A 320 -9.78 0.18 -6.39
N VAL A 321 -10.00 1.09 -5.44
CA VAL A 321 -8.97 1.90 -4.81
C VAL A 321 -8.49 1.24 -3.53
N LEU A 322 -7.23 0.82 -3.50
CA LEU A 322 -6.59 0.08 -2.42
C LEU A 322 -5.32 0.80 -1.94
N ASP A 323 -5.04 0.76 -0.64
CA ASP A 323 -3.85 1.34 -0.03
C ASP A 323 -2.70 0.32 -0.05
N ALA A 324 -1.59 0.65 -0.72
CA ALA A 324 -0.43 -0.24 -0.84
C ALA A 324 0.18 -0.64 0.52
N SER A 325 0.10 0.25 1.52
CA SER A 325 0.61 -0.04 2.86
C SER A 325 -0.25 -1.06 3.61
N LYS A 326 -1.55 -1.17 3.27
CA LYS A 326 -2.55 -1.99 3.97
C LYS A 326 -3.05 -3.21 3.18
N VAL A 327 -2.77 -3.30 1.89
CA VAL A 327 -3.35 -4.34 0.99
C VAL A 327 -3.09 -5.78 1.44
N THR A 328 -2.04 -6.02 2.24
CA THR A 328 -1.74 -7.35 2.82
C THR A 328 -2.50 -7.66 4.10
N ALA A 329 -3.11 -6.65 4.73
CA ALA A 329 -3.81 -6.74 6.02
C ALA A 329 -5.33 -6.63 5.90
N TYR A 330 -5.87 -6.52 4.68
CA TYR A 330 -7.32 -6.47 4.48
C TYR A 330 -8.00 -7.78 4.88
N PRO A 331 -9.18 -7.73 5.52
CA PRO A 331 -9.89 -8.91 5.96
C PRO A 331 -10.45 -9.71 4.79
N SER A 332 -10.67 -11.01 5.00
CA SER A 332 -11.23 -11.92 3.98
C SER A 332 -12.65 -11.55 3.55
N SER A 333 -13.43 -10.89 4.42
CA SER A 333 -14.77 -10.40 4.08
C SER A 333 -14.74 -9.31 3.01
N LEU A 334 -13.79 -8.38 3.10
CA LEU A 334 -13.56 -7.36 2.07
C LEU A 334 -13.08 -8.01 0.76
N GLU A 335 -12.19 -9.00 0.82
CA GLU A 335 -11.80 -9.77 -0.38
C GLU A 335 -13.03 -10.39 -1.08
N SER A 336 -13.90 -11.04 -0.31
CA SER A 336 -15.13 -11.65 -0.83
C SER A 336 -16.05 -10.61 -1.49
N MET A 337 -16.24 -9.45 -0.85
CA MET A 337 -17.03 -8.35 -1.40
C MET A 337 -16.44 -7.82 -2.71
N LEU A 338 -15.13 -7.59 -2.76
CA LEU A 338 -14.44 -7.11 -3.97
C LEU A 338 -14.58 -8.10 -5.13
N ARG A 339 -14.41 -9.41 -4.88
CA ARG A 339 -14.60 -10.44 -5.93
C ARG A 339 -16.04 -10.53 -6.42
N LYS A 340 -17.01 -10.41 -5.51
CA LYS A 340 -18.44 -10.42 -5.85
C LYS A 340 -18.82 -9.22 -6.72
N LEU A 341 -18.34 -8.02 -6.35
CA LEU A 341 -18.48 -6.82 -7.16
C LEU A 341 -17.82 -7.01 -8.53
N HIS A 342 -16.57 -7.49 -8.55
CA HIS A 342 -15.83 -7.74 -9.79
C HIS A 342 -16.61 -8.63 -10.76
N SER A 343 -17.12 -9.77 -10.31
CA SER A 343 -17.94 -10.67 -11.14
C SER A 343 -19.16 -9.95 -11.72
N THR A 344 -19.90 -9.25 -10.85
CA THR A 344 -21.16 -8.58 -11.26
C THR A 344 -20.91 -7.44 -12.24
N ILE A 345 -19.85 -6.66 -12.03
CA ILE A 345 -19.50 -5.55 -12.92
C ILE A 345 -19.01 -6.09 -14.28
N SER A 346 -18.32 -7.24 -14.30
CA SER A 346 -17.94 -7.95 -15.53
C SER A 346 -19.16 -8.45 -16.29
N ASP A 347 -20.18 -8.97 -15.61
CA ASP A 347 -21.44 -9.40 -16.25
C ASP A 347 -22.22 -8.20 -16.85
N LEU A 348 -22.07 -7.01 -16.27
CA LEU A 348 -22.58 -5.75 -16.83
C LEU A 348 -21.71 -5.22 -17.99
N GLY A 349 -20.60 -5.92 -18.30
CA GLY A 349 -19.59 -5.55 -19.29
C GLY A 349 -18.78 -4.31 -18.96
N ILE A 350 -18.88 -3.77 -17.74
CA ILE A 350 -18.31 -2.46 -17.38
C ILE A 350 -16.80 -2.67 -17.11
N PRO A 351 -15.91 -1.85 -17.70
CA PRO A 351 -14.47 -1.99 -17.48
C PRO A 351 -14.10 -1.67 -16.03
N GLN A 352 -13.08 -2.38 -15.54
CA GLN A 352 -12.66 -2.33 -14.14
C GLN A 352 -11.13 -2.26 -14.06
N LEU A 353 -10.62 -1.41 -13.17
CA LEU A 353 -9.19 -1.29 -12.92
C LEU A 353 -8.93 -1.24 -11.40
N VAL A 354 -7.69 -1.49 -11.00
CA VAL A 354 -7.25 -1.33 -9.61
C VAL A 354 -6.36 -0.11 -9.51
N LEU A 355 -6.69 0.82 -8.62
CA LEU A 355 -5.85 1.95 -8.29
C LEU A 355 -5.14 1.66 -6.97
N LEU A 356 -3.83 1.45 -7.02
CA LEU A 356 -3.02 1.18 -5.84
C LEU A 356 -2.37 2.49 -5.35
N THR A 357 -2.92 3.06 -4.29
CA THR A 357 -2.50 4.35 -3.72
C THR A 357 -1.39 4.18 -2.67
N ASN A 358 -0.80 5.29 -2.25
CA ASN A 358 0.19 5.36 -1.16
C ASN A 358 1.43 4.47 -1.41
N VAL A 359 1.83 4.32 -2.66
CA VAL A 359 2.99 3.49 -3.06
C VAL A 359 4.31 4.03 -2.52
N ASP A 360 4.38 5.33 -2.24
CA ASP A 360 5.49 6.01 -1.60
C ASP A 360 5.65 5.66 -0.11
N GLN A 361 4.62 5.08 0.51
CA GLN A 361 4.68 4.59 1.90
C GLN A 361 5.17 3.14 2.00
N VAL A 362 5.34 2.45 0.86
CA VAL A 362 5.74 1.03 0.84
C VAL A 362 7.23 0.88 1.15
N CYS A 363 8.07 1.75 0.61
CA CYS A 363 9.52 1.66 0.78
C CYS A 363 10.21 3.03 0.60
N LEU A 364 11.40 3.17 1.18
CA LEU A 364 12.17 4.42 1.16
C LEU A 364 12.60 4.85 -0.24
N ALA A 365 12.84 3.91 -1.17
CA ALA A 365 13.22 4.21 -2.55
C ALA A 365 12.13 5.07 -3.23
N VAL A 366 10.89 4.56 -3.24
CA VAL A 366 9.74 5.25 -3.83
C VAL A 366 9.33 6.49 -3.03
N GLN A 367 9.54 6.48 -1.71
CA GLN A 367 9.35 7.67 -0.88
C GLN A 367 10.25 8.83 -1.32
N LYS A 368 11.52 8.53 -1.59
CA LYS A 368 12.53 9.50 -2.01
C LYS A 368 12.34 9.93 -3.46
N ASP A 369 12.16 8.98 -4.37
CA ASP A 369 11.89 9.24 -5.78
C ASP A 369 10.83 8.26 -6.32
N VAL A 370 9.68 8.82 -6.73
CA VAL A 370 8.57 8.04 -7.25
C VAL A 370 8.90 7.33 -8.58
N LYS A 371 10.01 7.71 -9.25
CA LYS A 371 10.51 6.99 -10.44
C LYS A 371 10.81 5.52 -10.17
N ASP A 372 11.17 5.18 -8.93
CA ASP A 372 11.48 3.82 -8.53
C ASP A 372 10.23 2.94 -8.40
N VAL A 373 9.01 3.48 -8.58
CA VAL A 373 7.75 2.76 -8.41
C VAL A 373 7.68 1.48 -9.24
N TYR A 374 8.25 1.48 -10.45
CA TYR A 374 8.25 0.33 -11.37
C TYR A 374 9.54 -0.48 -11.34
N SER A 375 10.47 -0.14 -10.46
CA SER A 375 11.68 -0.93 -10.18
C SER A 375 11.66 -1.49 -8.76
N SER A 376 10.79 -0.99 -7.88
CA SER A 376 10.67 -1.39 -6.48
C SER A 376 10.06 -2.78 -6.29
N ARG A 377 10.86 -3.77 -5.88
CA ARG A 377 10.34 -5.13 -5.59
C ARG A 377 9.18 -5.13 -4.59
N PRO A 378 9.24 -4.39 -3.46
CA PRO A 378 8.11 -4.31 -2.54
C PRO A 378 6.83 -3.79 -3.20
N VAL A 379 6.91 -2.76 -4.04
CA VAL A 379 5.73 -2.25 -4.76
C VAL A 379 5.17 -3.31 -5.71
N TRP A 380 6.04 -4.02 -6.45
CA TRP A 380 5.63 -5.11 -7.33
C TRP A 380 4.87 -6.23 -6.60
N GLU A 381 5.32 -6.62 -5.41
CA GLU A 381 4.63 -7.59 -4.55
C GLU A 381 3.26 -7.07 -4.09
N LYS A 382 3.17 -5.79 -3.68
CA LYS A 382 1.89 -5.16 -3.31
C LYS A 382 0.93 -5.09 -4.49
N MET A 383 1.42 -4.81 -5.71
CA MET A 383 0.60 -4.84 -6.92
C MET A 383 0.05 -6.24 -7.23
N GLN A 384 0.87 -7.29 -7.10
CA GLN A 384 0.39 -8.67 -7.27
C GLN A 384 -0.67 -9.04 -6.24
N LYS A 385 -0.47 -8.62 -4.99
CA LYS A 385 -1.47 -8.85 -3.94
C LYS A 385 -2.77 -8.13 -4.25
N ALA A 386 -2.72 -6.88 -4.70
CA ALA A 386 -3.88 -6.10 -5.11
C ALA A 386 -4.64 -6.74 -6.28
N ALA A 387 -3.92 -7.16 -7.33
CA ALA A 387 -4.46 -7.91 -8.46
C ALA A 387 -5.22 -9.16 -8.01
N THR A 388 -4.56 -9.97 -7.17
CA THR A 388 -5.10 -11.21 -6.64
C THR A 388 -6.34 -10.96 -5.78
N LEU A 389 -6.32 -9.95 -4.91
CA LEU A 389 -7.41 -9.61 -3.98
C LEU A 389 -8.72 -9.33 -4.74
N VAL A 390 -8.66 -8.55 -5.81
CA VAL A 390 -9.83 -8.20 -6.62
C VAL A 390 -10.19 -9.33 -7.61
N GLY A 391 -9.18 -10.05 -8.11
CA GLY A 391 -9.34 -11.05 -9.17
C GLY A 391 -9.15 -10.48 -10.57
N LEU A 392 -8.30 -9.44 -10.70
CA LEU A 392 -7.95 -8.80 -11.97
C LEU A 392 -6.49 -9.13 -12.36
N PRO A 393 -6.13 -9.08 -13.65
CA PRO A 393 -4.75 -9.29 -14.08
C PRO A 393 -3.84 -8.16 -13.58
N LEU A 394 -2.55 -8.46 -13.40
CA LEU A 394 -1.57 -7.49 -12.90
C LEU A 394 -1.49 -6.23 -13.79
N SER A 395 -1.68 -6.37 -15.10
CA SER A 395 -1.71 -5.26 -16.06
C SER A 395 -2.77 -4.19 -15.72
N TYR A 396 -3.83 -4.55 -15.00
CA TYR A 396 -4.95 -3.65 -14.66
C TYR A 396 -4.72 -2.91 -13.34
N VAL A 397 -3.60 -3.18 -12.66
CA VAL A 397 -3.20 -2.47 -11.43
C VAL A 397 -2.35 -1.26 -11.78
N LEU A 398 -2.81 -0.09 -11.37
CA LEU A 398 -2.21 1.22 -11.62
C LEU A 398 -1.69 1.81 -10.29
N PRO A 399 -0.37 1.81 -10.06
CA PRO A 399 0.21 2.42 -8.87
C PRO A 399 0.23 3.94 -9.00
N VAL A 400 -0.22 4.65 -7.95
CA VAL A 400 -0.21 6.11 -7.90
C VAL A 400 0.24 6.63 -6.53
N LYS A 401 0.86 7.81 -6.56
CA LYS A 401 1.13 8.62 -5.37
C LYS A 401 0.15 9.79 -5.35
N ASN A 402 -0.53 9.98 -4.22
CA ASN A 402 -1.45 11.10 -4.03
C ASN A 402 -0.71 12.31 -3.42
N TYR A 403 -1.18 13.52 -3.71
CA TYR A 403 -0.76 14.74 -3.03
C TYR A 403 -1.47 14.86 -1.68
N GLU A 404 -0.87 14.27 -0.63
CA GLU A 404 -1.39 14.34 0.74
C GLU A 404 -0.62 15.34 1.62
N SER A 405 0.71 15.31 1.57
CA SER A 405 1.58 16.16 2.38
C SER A 405 2.31 17.26 1.60
N SER A 406 2.22 17.23 0.27
CA SER A 406 2.94 18.17 -0.60
C SER A 406 2.22 19.51 -0.73
N LEU A 407 2.98 20.60 -0.77
CA LEU A 407 2.47 21.95 -1.00
C LEU A 407 2.50 22.37 -2.48
N THR A 408 3.27 21.65 -3.29
CA THR A 408 3.40 21.86 -4.74
C THR A 408 3.21 20.54 -5.48
N VAL A 409 2.87 20.63 -6.76
CA VAL A 409 2.83 19.46 -7.65
C VAL A 409 4.24 19.09 -8.10
N ASP A 410 4.45 17.80 -8.38
CA ASP A 410 5.69 17.17 -8.81
C ASP A 410 5.51 16.54 -10.20
N CYS A 411 6.56 16.62 -11.03
CA CYS A 411 6.49 16.15 -12.41
C CYS A 411 6.23 14.64 -12.50
N ASN A 412 6.96 13.85 -11.73
CA ASN A 412 6.86 12.39 -11.80
C ASN A 412 5.52 11.91 -11.23
N THR A 413 5.07 12.53 -10.13
CA THR A 413 3.77 12.24 -9.53
C THR A 413 2.63 12.57 -10.50
N ASP A 414 2.69 13.72 -11.20
CA ASP A 414 1.72 14.07 -12.24
C ASP A 414 1.73 13.06 -13.40
N ILE A 415 2.90 12.57 -13.83
CA ILE A 415 3.01 11.54 -14.89
C ILE A 415 2.26 10.27 -14.48
N LEU A 416 2.40 9.80 -13.24
CA LEU A 416 1.65 8.62 -12.77
C LEU A 416 0.14 8.85 -12.74
N LEU A 417 -0.29 9.98 -12.19
CA LEU A 417 -1.71 10.32 -12.08
C LEU A 417 -2.36 10.47 -13.47
N LEU A 418 -1.70 11.17 -14.39
CA LEU A 418 -2.20 11.37 -15.74
C LEU A 418 -2.15 10.09 -16.57
N SER A 419 -1.12 9.25 -16.42
CA SER A 419 -1.06 7.94 -17.07
C SER A 419 -2.19 7.02 -16.59
N ALA A 420 -2.54 7.07 -15.30
CA ALA A 420 -3.68 6.35 -14.77
C ALA A 420 -4.99 6.86 -15.38
N VAL A 421 -5.18 8.18 -15.48
CA VAL A 421 -6.34 8.79 -16.16
C VAL A 421 -6.44 8.35 -17.61
N MET A 422 -5.33 8.34 -18.36
CA MET A 422 -5.32 7.87 -19.75
C MET A 422 -5.70 6.40 -19.84
N SER A 423 -5.17 5.54 -18.96
CA SER A 423 -5.50 4.11 -18.92
C SER A 423 -6.99 3.87 -18.66
N ILE A 424 -7.60 4.70 -17.80
CA ILE A 424 -9.04 4.65 -17.50
C ILE A 424 -9.86 5.02 -18.74
N LEU A 425 -9.49 6.10 -19.44
CA LEU A 425 -10.20 6.54 -20.64
C LEU A 425 -10.10 5.54 -21.79
N LEU A 426 -8.93 4.94 -21.97
CA LEU A 426 -8.72 3.87 -22.95
C LEU A 426 -9.60 2.66 -22.62
N ALA A 427 -9.59 2.18 -21.37
CA ALA A 427 -10.43 1.05 -20.97
C ALA A 427 -11.94 1.29 -21.18
N VAL A 428 -12.41 2.54 -20.95
CA VAL A 428 -13.79 2.91 -21.26
C VAL A 428 -14.05 2.90 -22.75
N ASN A 429 -13.13 3.46 -23.54
CA ASN A 429 -13.28 3.55 -24.98
C ASN A 429 -13.30 2.17 -25.64
N ASP A 430 -12.36 1.29 -25.27
CA ASP A 430 -12.31 -0.10 -25.72
C ASP A 430 -13.63 -0.83 -25.40
N SER A 431 -14.17 -0.63 -24.19
CA SER A 431 -15.46 -1.23 -23.83
C SER A 431 -16.64 -0.64 -24.61
N LEU A 432 -16.61 0.64 -24.99
CA LEU A 432 -17.68 1.26 -25.78
C LEU A 432 -17.62 0.79 -27.24
N GLU A 433 -16.42 0.61 -27.80
CA GLU A 433 -16.18 0.02 -29.12
C GLU A 433 -16.73 -1.40 -29.22
N ASP A 434 -16.47 -2.25 -28.23
CA ASP A 434 -16.98 -3.63 -28.25
C ASP A 434 -18.51 -3.73 -28.11
N ARG A 435 -19.14 -2.77 -27.43
CA ARG A 435 -20.60 -2.79 -27.15
C ARG A 435 -21.44 -2.20 -28.28
N HIS A 436 -20.85 -1.36 -29.12
CA HIS A 436 -21.56 -0.65 -30.17
C HIS A 436 -20.90 -0.94 -31.51
N ASP A 437 -21.63 -1.60 -32.41
CA ASP A 437 -21.28 -1.65 -33.84
C ASP A 437 -21.26 -0.21 -34.38
N PHE A 438 -20.11 0.45 -34.30
CA PHE A 438 -19.91 1.71 -34.97
C PHE A 438 -19.94 1.41 -36.48
N PRO A 439 -20.84 2.03 -37.26
CA PRO A 439 -20.87 1.79 -38.70
C PRO A 439 -19.50 2.17 -39.26
N VAL A 440 -18.81 1.18 -39.83
CA VAL A 440 -17.57 1.41 -40.57
C VAL A 440 -17.90 2.39 -41.68
N THR A 441 -17.44 3.64 -41.54
CA THR A 441 -17.53 4.61 -42.62
C THR A 441 -16.61 4.13 -43.73
N LEU A 442 -17.14 3.32 -44.64
CA LEU A 442 -16.49 3.00 -45.90
C LEU A 442 -16.35 4.31 -46.67
N THR A 443 -15.21 4.97 -46.53
CA THR A 443 -14.85 6.12 -47.35
C THR A 443 -14.79 5.62 -48.78
N ARG A 444 -15.85 5.85 -49.56
CA ARG A 444 -15.84 5.64 -51.01
C ARG A 444 -14.74 6.54 -51.57
N VAL A 445 -13.60 5.93 -51.91
CA VAL A 445 -12.59 6.58 -52.75
C VAL A 445 -13.24 6.75 -54.11
N VAL A 446 -13.79 7.94 -54.36
CA VAL A 446 -14.18 8.35 -55.70
C VAL A 446 -12.89 8.56 -56.47
N LEU A 447 -12.50 7.54 -57.24
CA LEU A 447 -11.48 7.71 -58.29
C LEU A 447 -12.05 8.74 -59.27
N LYS A 448 -11.52 9.96 -59.21
CA LYS A 448 -11.70 10.94 -60.27
C LYS A 448 -10.86 10.50 -61.46
N ASP A 449 -11.52 10.58 -62.60
CA ASP A 449 -10.97 10.66 -63.96
C ASP A 449 -10.68 9.31 -64.62
N GLY A 450 -11.70 8.82 -65.32
CA GLY A 450 -11.53 7.90 -66.43
C GLY A 450 -11.12 8.64 -67.69
N VAL A 451 -10.28 8.00 -68.51
CA VAL A 451 -10.39 8.03 -69.97
C VAL A 451 -10.07 6.62 -70.47
N VAL A 452 -11.01 6.11 -71.27
CA VAL A 452 -11.10 4.87 -72.08
C VAL A 452 -9.91 3.90 -72.08
#